data_AF-A0A5C5VNQ0-F1
#
_entry.id   AF-A0A5C5VNQ0-F1
#
_cell.length_a   1.000
_cell.length_b   1.000
_cell.length_c   1.000
_cell.angle_alpha   90.00
_cell.angle_beta   90.00
_cell.angle_gamma   90.00
#
_symmetry.space_group_name_H-M   'P 1'
#
loop_
_entity.id
_entity.type
_entity.pdbx_description
1 polymer ?
#
loop_
_entity_poly.entity_id
_entity_poly.type
_entity_poly.pdbx_seq_one_letter_code
_entity_poly.pdbx_strand_id
1 'polypeptide(L)'
;MRSRFPLLLKKRGRRRTGSVAWTRAAEFAYQATFVVAGAIGAWWCLTDVLLPELKLAQEIKGFQRAKGTVVDTHVAVRPGLAEDEYCPELRIRFKTKTARTITAWTRHGVGRDTPSRQEAALALEPFQKGANLPCWYDPEDPQRVVLSTGSRWWPWFVLVIPVSLMASGLIGLWWAIARVQSSAERRASTAPSAVPLPNAEPIADSPGLRLAYRLPLDGGEGWRLSGMATLCVMWNLLAGLVVFQAIGFDSLPGRLGLTLLVVAPLAATSVWMIRSLWRDATSVGGFGATRAEIATHPLQPGQSVQGVVFQSGSGRIRLLTISLVCEEVATYEQGTDSRVATVEVVRETLVRERGLLVEPGQALELDFTITIPATGPLSFRSPHNEVRWSLETRLAPVRSAEATRRFPLCVYPPEPTLAPSADSVSLSSSGLSLEAVSR
;
A
#
# COMPACT_ATOMS: atom_id res chain seq x y z
N MET A 1 7.35 2.31 -14.84
CA MET A 1 6.70 2.72 -13.56
C MET A 1 6.72 4.24 -13.45
N ARG A 2 5.59 4.89 -13.09
CA ARG A 2 5.50 6.34 -12.86
C ARG A 2 6.34 6.73 -11.63
N SER A 3 7.17 7.78 -11.71
CA SER A 3 7.91 8.28 -10.53
C SER A 3 6.92 8.78 -9.47
N ARG A 4 7.25 8.57 -8.19
CA ARG A 4 6.36 8.89 -7.06
C ARG A 4 6.24 10.40 -6.80
N PHE A 5 7.11 11.20 -7.41
CA PHE A 5 7.15 12.67 -7.26
C PHE A 5 6.91 13.39 -8.60
N PRO A 6 5.66 13.40 -9.12
CA PRO A 6 5.35 14.08 -10.38
C PRO A 6 5.46 15.61 -10.30
N LEU A 7 5.50 16.19 -9.09
CA LEU A 7 5.54 17.64 -8.87
C LEU A 7 6.92 18.28 -9.15
N LEU A 8 8.01 17.52 -8.98
CA LEU A 8 9.37 17.99 -9.30
C LEU A 8 9.65 18.01 -10.81
N LEU A 9 8.73 17.47 -11.61
CA LEU A 9 8.76 17.47 -13.07
C LEU A 9 7.81 18.56 -13.59
N LYS A 10 8.27 19.81 -13.64
CA LYS A 10 7.51 20.91 -14.25
C LYS A 10 7.24 20.59 -15.73
N LYS A 11 5.97 20.40 -16.09
CA LYS A 11 5.53 20.18 -17.47
C LYS A 11 5.30 21.53 -18.14
N ARG A 12 6.18 21.95 -19.07
CA ARG A 12 5.94 23.07 -20.00
C ARG A 12 5.87 22.51 -21.43
N GLY A 13 4.65 22.27 -21.93
CA GLY A 13 4.42 21.73 -23.27
C GLY A 13 4.97 20.30 -23.48
N ARG A 14 5.54 20.03 -24.67
CA ARG A 14 6.15 18.73 -25.07
C ARG A 14 7.52 18.46 -24.43
N ARG A 15 8.11 19.41 -23.69
CA ARG A 15 9.37 19.25 -22.97
C ARG A 15 9.12 19.22 -21.45
N ARG A 16 9.60 18.17 -20.78
CA ARG A 16 9.76 18.15 -19.32
C ARG A 16 11.21 18.50 -19.00
N THR A 17 11.44 19.71 -18.50
CA THR A 17 12.75 20.19 -18.04
C THR A 17 12.82 20.09 -16.52
N GLY A 18 12.59 18.89 -15.97
CA GLY A 18 12.91 18.58 -14.58
C GLY A 18 14.19 17.78 -14.55
N SER A 19 15.07 18.07 -13.59
CA SER A 19 16.32 17.32 -13.44
C SER A 19 16.03 15.93 -12.88
N VAL A 20 16.47 14.91 -13.61
CA VAL A 20 16.41 13.50 -13.18
C VAL A 20 17.18 13.32 -11.88
N ALA A 21 18.30 14.04 -11.72
CA ALA A 21 19.09 14.02 -10.50
C ALA A 21 18.26 14.51 -9.30
N TRP A 22 17.46 15.58 -9.47
CA TRP A 22 16.59 16.07 -8.40
C TRP A 22 15.46 15.10 -8.05
N THR A 23 14.91 14.39 -9.03
CA THR A 23 13.87 13.35 -8.75
C THR A 23 14.48 12.17 -8.00
N ARG A 24 15.66 11.69 -8.41
CA ARG A 24 16.38 10.61 -7.72
C ARG A 24 16.83 11.03 -6.33
N ALA A 25 17.33 12.25 -6.18
CA ALA A 25 17.69 12.82 -4.88
C ALA A 25 16.46 12.90 -3.96
N ALA A 26 15.30 13.30 -4.47
CA ALA A 26 14.06 13.34 -3.70
C ALA A 26 13.57 11.93 -3.31
N GLU A 27 13.63 10.95 -4.22
CA GLU A 27 13.31 9.56 -3.90
C GLU A 27 14.26 8.99 -2.84
N PHE A 28 15.56 9.25 -2.97
CA PHE A 28 16.57 8.84 -1.98
C PHE A 28 16.33 9.51 -0.63
N ALA A 29 16.12 10.83 -0.62
CA ALA A 29 15.84 11.59 0.60
C ALA A 29 14.58 11.08 1.31
N TYR A 30 13.51 10.80 0.55
CA TYR A 30 12.28 10.23 1.09
C TYR A 30 12.54 8.88 1.78
N GLN A 31 13.27 7.96 1.14
CA GLN A 31 13.59 6.67 1.77
C GLN A 31 14.53 6.82 2.96
N ALA A 32 15.51 7.73 2.88
CA ALA A 32 16.41 8.03 3.99
C ALA A 32 15.65 8.57 5.20
N THR A 33 14.56 9.34 5.02
CA THR A 33 13.70 9.78 6.12
C THR A 33 13.12 8.61 6.91
N PHE A 34 12.66 7.53 6.26
CA PHE A 34 12.17 6.33 6.96
C PHE A 34 13.26 5.64 7.77
N VAL A 35 14.47 5.53 7.21
CA VAL A 35 15.61 4.93 7.91
C VAL A 35 15.99 5.76 9.13
N VAL A 36 16.11 7.08 8.98
CA VAL A 36 16.46 7.99 10.09
C VAL A 36 15.38 7.98 11.17
N ALA A 37 14.10 8.10 10.80
CA ALA A 37 13.00 8.06 11.75
C ALA A 37 12.94 6.73 12.50
N GLY A 38 13.10 5.61 11.78
CA GLY A 38 13.17 4.28 12.38
C GLY A 38 14.39 4.12 13.30
N ALA A 39 15.57 4.62 12.92
CA ALA A 39 16.77 4.56 13.76
C ALA A 39 16.62 5.37 15.05
N ILE A 40 16.04 6.58 14.98
CA ILE A 40 15.75 7.40 16.16
C ILE A 40 14.75 6.67 17.08
N GLY A 41 13.67 6.14 16.53
CA GLY A 41 12.67 5.40 17.30
C GLY A 41 13.23 4.13 17.94
N ALA A 42 14.07 3.38 17.21
CA ALA A 42 14.73 2.17 17.71
C ALA A 42 15.72 2.51 18.82
N TRP A 43 16.55 3.55 18.62
CA TRP A 43 17.46 4.07 19.64
C TRP A 43 16.70 4.40 20.92
N TRP A 44 15.62 5.17 20.81
CA TRP A 44 14.83 5.57 21.97
C TRP A 44 14.19 4.37 22.71
N CYS A 45 13.61 3.42 21.96
CA CYS A 45 13.07 2.18 22.55
C CYS A 45 14.17 1.35 23.24
N LEU A 46 15.36 1.29 22.64
CA LEU A 46 16.49 0.56 23.19
C LEU A 46 17.02 1.22 24.47
N THR A 47 17.24 2.53 24.47
CA THR A 47 17.84 3.23 25.62
C THR A 47 16.89 3.37 26.80
N ASP A 48 15.63 3.70 26.55
CA ASP A 48 14.72 4.10 27.62
C ASP A 48 13.92 2.93 28.18
N VAL A 49 13.75 1.86 27.39
CA VAL A 49 12.90 0.73 27.79
C VAL A 49 13.68 -0.59 27.83
N LEU A 50 14.28 -1.03 26.72
CA LEU A 50 14.84 -2.38 26.63
C LEU A 50 16.15 -2.54 27.42
N LEU A 51 17.10 -1.59 27.32
CA LEU A 51 18.38 -1.67 28.02
C LEU A 51 18.21 -1.65 29.55
N PRO A 52 17.37 -0.78 30.15
CA PRO A 52 17.08 -0.83 31.58
C PRO A 52 16.47 -2.15 32.02
N GLU A 53 15.51 -2.70 31.24
CA GLU A 53 14.90 -3.99 31.56
C GLU A 53 15.89 -5.16 31.43
N LEU A 54 16.76 -5.15 30.42
CA LEU A 54 17.81 -6.15 30.23
C LEU A 54 18.84 -6.12 31.36
N LYS A 55 19.30 -4.92 31.75
CA LYS A 55 20.21 -4.74 32.89
C LYS A 55 19.58 -5.27 34.17
N LEU A 56 18.32 -4.90 34.44
CA LEU A 56 17.60 -5.38 35.61
C LEU A 56 17.42 -6.91 35.58
N ALA A 57 17.07 -7.47 34.42
CA ALA A 57 16.91 -8.92 34.25
C ALA A 57 18.22 -9.68 34.46
N GLN A 58 19.37 -9.09 34.07
CA GLN A 58 20.69 -9.64 34.35
C GLN A 58 21.04 -9.55 35.84
N GLU A 59 20.78 -8.41 36.49
CA GLU A 59 21.01 -8.22 37.93
C GLU A 59 20.19 -9.20 38.78
N ILE A 60 18.91 -9.41 38.45
CA ILE A 60 18.00 -10.29 39.21
C ILE A 60 18.40 -11.77 39.15
N LYS A 61 19.23 -12.23 38.19
CA LYS A 61 19.59 -13.66 38.07
C LYS A 61 20.24 -14.24 39.35
N GLY A 62 20.94 -13.42 40.12
CA GLY A 62 21.54 -13.83 41.41
C GLY A 62 20.65 -13.63 42.64
N PHE A 63 19.50 -12.95 42.47
CA PHE A 63 18.73 -12.47 43.61
C PHE A 63 17.82 -13.56 44.18
N GLN A 64 17.60 -13.50 45.48
CA GLN A 64 16.72 -14.43 46.19
C GLN A 64 15.35 -13.82 46.41
N ARG A 65 14.29 -14.60 46.14
CA ARG A 65 12.91 -14.17 46.35
C ARG A 65 12.54 -14.23 47.84
N ALA A 66 11.95 -13.15 48.34
CA ALA A 66 11.36 -13.05 49.67
C ALA A 66 9.96 -12.41 49.60
N LYS A 67 9.21 -12.52 50.71
CA LYS A 67 7.99 -11.74 50.94
C LYS A 67 8.35 -10.55 51.81
N GLY A 68 8.15 -9.34 51.28
CA GLY A 68 8.41 -8.09 51.97
C GLY A 68 7.11 -7.36 52.31
N THR A 69 7.09 -6.67 53.44
CA THR A 69 5.98 -5.82 53.87
C THR A 69 6.35 -4.36 53.66
N VAL A 70 5.48 -3.59 53.01
CA VAL A 70 5.67 -2.14 52.81
C VAL A 70 5.59 -1.44 54.16
N VAL A 71 6.66 -0.76 54.56
CA VAL A 71 6.74 0.03 55.79
C VAL A 71 6.44 1.49 55.52
N ASP A 72 6.95 2.01 54.41
CA ASP A 72 6.83 3.42 54.07
C ASP A 72 6.92 3.65 52.56
N THR A 73 6.48 4.82 52.11
CA THR A 73 6.42 5.25 50.70
C THR A 73 6.89 6.70 50.63
N HIS A 74 7.79 7.04 49.72
CA HIS A 74 8.14 8.45 49.46
C HIS A 74 8.55 8.67 48.01
N VAL A 75 8.48 9.92 47.56
CA VAL A 75 8.97 10.34 46.24
C VAL A 75 10.34 10.98 46.45
N ALA A 76 11.39 10.31 45.99
CA ALA A 76 12.75 10.84 46.00
C ALA A 76 12.94 11.77 44.80
N VAL A 77 13.70 12.85 44.99
CA VAL A 77 14.09 13.77 43.91
C VAL A 77 15.51 13.44 43.49
N ARG A 78 15.75 13.28 42.20
CA ARG A 78 17.07 13.02 41.63
C ARG A 78 17.37 14.04 40.53
N PRO A 79 18.63 14.50 40.41
CA PRO A 79 19.00 15.42 39.34
C PRO A 79 18.90 14.69 37.99
N GLY A 80 18.01 15.15 37.11
CA GLY A 80 17.90 14.68 35.74
C GLY A 80 18.78 15.47 34.76
N LEU A 81 18.75 15.07 33.49
CA LEU A 81 19.53 15.70 32.41
C LEU A 81 19.12 17.15 32.10
N ALA A 82 17.86 17.50 32.36
CA ALA A 82 17.31 18.83 32.06
C ALA A 82 16.57 19.45 33.25
N GLU A 83 15.84 18.64 34.01
CA GLU A 83 15.04 19.03 35.17
C GLU A 83 15.15 17.95 36.25
N ASP A 84 14.70 18.25 37.46
CA ASP A 84 14.60 17.26 38.54
C ASP A 84 13.65 16.12 38.13
N GLU A 85 14.11 14.89 38.28
CA GLU A 85 13.30 13.70 38.05
C GLU A 85 12.84 13.10 39.38
N TYR A 86 11.62 12.58 39.42
CA TYR A 86 10.96 12.09 40.61
C TYR A 86 10.87 10.57 40.59
N CYS A 87 11.47 9.93 41.59
CA CYS A 87 11.55 8.48 41.73
C CYS A 87 10.60 8.00 42.83
N PRO A 88 9.59 7.16 42.54
CA PRO A 88 8.77 6.53 43.57
C PRO A 88 9.57 5.45 44.31
N GLU A 89 9.78 5.63 45.61
CA GLU A 89 10.55 4.71 46.46
C GLU A 89 9.68 4.12 47.59
N LEU A 90 9.88 2.82 47.81
CA LEU A 90 9.17 2.00 48.79
C LEU A 90 10.16 1.49 49.83
N ARG A 91 9.84 1.65 51.12
CA ARG A 91 10.61 1.04 52.21
C ARG A 91 10.03 -0.33 52.51
N ILE A 92 10.79 -1.38 52.29
CA ILE A 92 10.32 -2.77 52.45
C ILE A 92 11.06 -3.44 53.59
N ARG A 93 10.30 -4.10 54.46
CA ARG A 93 10.82 -4.99 55.51
C ARG A 93 10.62 -6.44 55.09
N PHE A 94 11.69 -7.22 55.05
CA PHE A 94 11.64 -8.64 54.68
C PHE A 94 12.60 -9.47 55.53
N LYS A 95 12.42 -10.79 55.53
CA LYS A 95 13.32 -11.74 56.21
C LYS A 95 14.22 -12.42 55.18
N THR A 96 15.52 -12.44 55.43
CA THR A 96 16.48 -13.22 54.66
C THR A 96 16.35 -14.71 54.98
N LYS A 97 16.95 -15.57 54.15
CA LYS A 97 17.09 -17.01 54.46
C LYS A 97 17.78 -17.29 55.80
N THR A 98 18.66 -16.39 56.25
CA THR A 98 19.34 -16.46 57.55
C THR A 98 18.49 -15.94 58.72
N ALA A 99 17.18 -15.76 58.51
CA ALA A 99 16.20 -15.25 59.48
C ALA A 99 16.48 -13.83 60.01
N ARG A 100 17.40 -13.07 59.40
CA ARG A 100 17.61 -11.65 59.73
C ARG A 100 16.52 -10.82 59.09
N THR A 101 15.97 -9.88 59.87
CA THR A 101 14.98 -8.92 59.35
C THR A 101 15.73 -7.69 58.84
N ILE A 102 15.51 -7.35 57.57
CA ILE A 102 16.19 -6.24 56.90
C ILE A 102 15.13 -5.28 56.40
N THR A 103 15.43 -3.99 56.51
CA THR A 103 14.59 -2.91 55.98
C THR A 103 15.43 -2.10 55.00
N ALA A 104 14.98 -2.02 53.76
CA ALA A 104 15.69 -1.33 52.68
C ALA A 104 14.73 -0.48 51.86
N TRP A 105 15.24 0.60 51.28
CA TRP A 105 14.52 1.40 50.29
C TRP A 105 14.74 0.79 48.90
N THR A 106 13.67 0.70 48.11
CA THR A 106 13.72 0.20 46.75
C THR A 106 12.86 1.06 45.83
N ARG A 107 13.30 1.18 44.59
CA ARG A 107 12.60 1.91 43.53
C ARG A 107 11.40 1.10 43.03
N HIS A 108 10.29 1.79 42.76
CA HIS A 108 9.17 1.25 42.02
C HIS A 108 9.32 1.52 40.51
N GLY A 109 9.39 0.47 39.70
CA GLY A 109 9.50 0.56 38.24
C GLY A 109 10.91 0.40 37.69
N VAL A 110 11.01 0.33 36.35
CA VAL A 110 12.27 0.19 35.59
C VAL A 110 12.32 1.29 34.55
N GLY A 111 13.50 1.88 34.34
CA GLY A 111 13.71 2.91 33.30
C GLY A 111 14.05 4.27 33.87
N ARG A 112 13.56 5.33 33.23
CA ARG A 112 13.79 6.72 33.62
C ARG A 112 12.79 7.16 34.71
N ASP A 113 13.21 8.07 35.58
CA ASP A 113 12.32 8.65 36.59
C ASP A 113 11.34 9.63 35.91
N THR A 114 10.16 9.84 36.51
CA THR A 114 9.14 10.70 35.86
C THR A 114 9.48 12.17 36.09
N PRO A 115 9.29 13.05 35.10
CA PRO A 115 9.41 14.50 35.31
C PRO A 115 8.30 15.06 36.21
N SER A 116 7.23 14.29 36.48
CA SER A 116 6.09 14.74 37.27
C SER A 116 6.08 14.12 38.67
N ARG A 117 6.21 14.97 39.69
CA ARG A 117 6.05 14.56 41.09
C ARG A 117 4.68 13.92 41.36
N GLN A 118 3.65 14.41 40.68
CA GLN A 118 2.28 13.90 40.84
C GLN A 118 2.15 12.49 40.28
N GLU A 119 2.74 12.21 39.11
CA GLU A 119 2.76 10.85 38.55
C GLU A 119 3.52 9.88 39.45
N ALA A 120 4.66 10.30 40.00
CA ALA A 120 5.42 9.48 40.96
C ALA A 120 4.60 9.18 42.21
N ALA A 121 3.82 10.15 42.71
CA ALA A 121 2.93 9.94 43.85
C ALA A 121 1.77 8.99 43.49
N LEU A 122 1.14 9.16 42.33
CA LEU A 122 0.07 8.28 41.83
C LEU A 122 0.55 6.83 41.67
N ALA A 123 1.79 6.63 41.24
CA ALA A 123 2.38 5.29 41.13
C ALA A 123 2.55 4.60 42.50
N LEU A 124 2.58 5.35 43.60
CA LEU A 124 2.69 4.83 44.97
C LEU A 124 1.33 4.51 45.60
N GLU A 125 0.22 5.07 45.11
CA GLU A 125 -1.13 4.87 45.67
C GLU A 125 -1.55 3.39 45.83
N PRO A 126 -1.22 2.48 44.89
CA PRO A 126 -1.56 1.06 45.04
C PRO A 126 -0.86 0.37 46.22
N PHE A 127 0.22 0.95 46.76
CA PHE A 127 1.06 0.34 47.79
C PHE A 127 0.74 0.85 49.19
N GLN A 128 -0.30 0.27 49.79
CA GLN A 128 -0.66 0.58 51.18
C GLN A 128 0.41 0.10 52.17
N LYS A 129 0.64 0.88 53.23
CA LYS A 129 1.49 0.46 54.35
C LYS A 129 0.95 -0.83 54.96
N GLY A 130 1.81 -1.83 55.14
CA GLY A 130 1.43 -3.17 55.59
C GLY A 130 1.13 -4.16 54.46
N ALA A 131 1.05 -3.73 53.20
CA ALA A 131 0.86 -4.63 52.07
C ALA A 131 2.07 -5.58 51.93
N ASN A 132 1.78 -6.85 51.63
CA ASN A 132 2.81 -7.86 51.36
C ASN A 132 3.07 -7.97 49.86
N LEU A 133 4.31 -7.74 49.46
CA LEU A 133 4.76 -7.77 48.07
C LEU A 133 5.87 -8.81 47.90
N PRO A 134 5.95 -9.48 46.75
CA PRO A 134 7.14 -10.24 46.41
C PRO A 134 8.30 -9.28 46.14
N CYS A 135 9.44 -9.53 46.77
CA CYS A 135 10.68 -8.77 46.57
C CYS A 135 11.85 -9.72 46.30
N TRP A 136 12.86 -9.22 45.59
CA TRP A 136 14.09 -9.93 45.27
C TRP A 136 15.23 -9.15 45.92
N TYR A 137 16.06 -9.82 46.73
CA TYR A 137 17.20 -9.20 47.37
C TYR A 137 18.49 -9.90 46.96
N ASP A 138 19.57 -9.12 46.87
CA ASP A 138 20.91 -9.65 46.64
C ASP A 138 21.42 -10.34 47.93
N PRO A 139 21.79 -11.64 47.90
CA PRO A 139 22.32 -12.31 49.09
C PRO A 139 23.69 -11.76 49.54
N GLU A 140 24.47 -11.16 48.65
CA GLU A 140 25.78 -10.56 48.97
C GLU A 140 25.62 -9.14 49.55
N ASP A 141 24.66 -8.38 49.04
CA ASP A 141 24.27 -7.07 49.58
C ASP A 141 22.76 -6.99 49.86
N PRO A 142 22.29 -7.39 51.05
CA PRO A 142 20.87 -7.42 51.37
C PRO A 142 20.17 -6.06 51.41
N GLN A 143 20.90 -4.93 51.30
CA GLN A 143 20.29 -3.61 51.13
C GLN A 143 19.79 -3.38 49.69
N ARG A 144 20.31 -4.12 48.72
CA ARG A 144 19.86 -4.06 47.33
C ARG A 144 18.63 -4.95 47.17
N VAL A 145 17.48 -4.30 47.12
CA VAL A 145 16.17 -4.94 46.93
C VAL A 145 15.53 -4.40 45.66
N VAL A 146 14.89 -5.28 44.91
CA VAL A 146 14.11 -4.97 43.71
C VAL A 146 12.72 -5.58 43.86
N LEU A 147 11.69 -4.81 43.53
CA LEU A 147 10.32 -5.30 43.44
C LEU A 147 10.08 -5.99 42.11
N SER A 148 9.25 -7.05 42.10
CA SER A 148 8.91 -7.75 40.84
C SER A 148 8.33 -6.76 39.84
N THR A 149 9.11 -6.47 38.81
CA THR A 149 8.59 -6.02 37.54
C THR A 149 8.68 -7.23 36.64
N GLY A 150 7.59 -8.00 36.53
CA GLY A 150 7.53 -9.06 35.53
C GLY A 150 7.97 -8.49 34.18
N SER A 151 8.78 -9.23 33.42
CA SER A 151 9.28 -8.77 32.13
C SER A 151 8.10 -8.30 31.30
N ARG A 152 8.08 -7.01 30.99
CA ARG A 152 7.01 -6.42 30.21
C ARG A 152 7.27 -6.86 28.78
N TRP A 153 6.33 -7.61 28.20
CA TRP A 153 6.49 -8.11 26.83
C TRP A 153 6.18 -7.03 25.78
N TRP A 154 5.40 -6.01 26.14
CA TRP A 154 4.95 -4.95 25.24
C TRP A 154 6.06 -4.09 24.61
N PRO A 155 7.20 -3.79 25.27
CA PRO A 155 8.27 -3.00 24.65
C PRO A 155 8.84 -3.66 23.38
N TRP A 156 8.87 -5.00 23.34
CA TRP A 156 9.28 -5.76 22.17
C TRP A 156 8.32 -5.55 20.99
N PHE A 157 7.02 -5.40 21.24
CA PHE A 157 6.05 -5.06 20.19
C PHE A 157 6.22 -3.63 19.72
N VAL A 158 6.50 -2.69 20.62
CA VAL A 158 6.75 -1.30 20.23
C VAL A 158 8.01 -1.18 19.38
N LEU A 159 9.04 -2.01 19.62
CA LEU A 159 10.24 -2.08 18.78
C LEU A 159 9.96 -2.52 17.33
N VAL A 160 8.87 -3.26 17.07
CA VAL A 160 8.50 -3.67 15.70
C VAL A 160 8.24 -2.46 14.80
N ILE A 161 7.67 -1.38 15.35
CA ILE A 161 7.34 -0.16 14.59
C ILE A 161 8.60 0.47 13.99
N PRO A 162 9.62 0.92 14.77
CA PRO A 162 10.82 1.52 14.20
C PRO A 162 11.61 0.55 13.32
N VAL A 163 11.66 -0.74 13.68
CA VAL A 163 12.33 -1.77 12.85
C VAL A 163 11.65 -1.90 11.48
N SER A 164 10.32 -1.87 11.43
CA SER A 164 9.58 -1.92 10.17
C SER A 164 9.83 -0.69 9.27
N LEU A 165 9.95 0.50 9.87
CA LEU A 165 10.30 1.73 9.16
C LEU A 165 11.72 1.65 8.60
N MET A 166 12.69 1.20 9.41
CA MET A 166 14.07 0.97 8.96
C MET A 166 14.11 -0.05 7.82
N ALA A 167 13.46 -1.20 7.98
CA ALA A 167 13.43 -2.24 6.95
C ALA A 167 12.81 -1.71 5.64
N SER A 168 11.67 -1.02 5.72
CA SER A 168 11.01 -0.44 4.55
C SER A 168 11.89 0.60 3.84
N GLY A 169 12.54 1.48 4.61
CA GLY A 169 13.46 2.48 4.09
C GLY A 169 14.72 1.87 3.47
N LEU A 170 15.32 0.87 4.12
CA LEU A 170 16.51 0.15 3.63
C LEU A 170 16.22 -0.63 2.36
N ILE A 171 15.07 -1.32 2.29
CA ILE A 171 14.60 -1.98 1.07
C ILE A 171 14.45 -0.93 -0.03
N GLY A 172 13.76 0.18 0.23
CA GLY A 172 13.59 1.27 -0.73
C GLY A 172 14.91 1.86 -1.23
N LEU A 173 15.88 2.03 -0.33
CA LEU A 173 17.22 2.54 -0.65
C LEU A 173 18.01 1.53 -1.50
N TRP A 174 17.97 0.26 -1.12
CA TRP A 174 18.61 -0.82 -1.86
C TRP A 174 18.04 -0.93 -3.27
N TRP A 175 16.71 -0.87 -3.43
CA TRP A 175 16.08 -0.82 -4.75
C TRP A 175 16.49 0.42 -5.56
N ALA A 176 16.62 1.59 -4.93
CA ALA A 176 17.07 2.81 -5.59
C ALA A 176 18.52 2.66 -6.09
N ILE A 177 19.42 2.11 -5.26
CA ILE A 177 20.83 1.85 -5.60
C ILE A 177 20.95 0.77 -6.69
N ALA A 178 20.25 -0.36 -6.55
CA ALA A 178 20.27 -1.46 -7.51
C ALA A 178 19.81 -1.00 -8.90
N ARG A 179 18.83 -0.09 -8.97
CA ARG A 179 18.39 0.52 -10.24
C ARG A 179 19.47 1.38 -10.87
N VAL A 180 20.25 2.12 -10.08
CA VAL A 180 21.38 2.93 -10.56
C VAL A 180 22.52 2.04 -11.06
N GLN A 181 22.75 0.89 -10.42
CA GLN A 181 23.83 -0.05 -10.80
C GLN A 181 23.46 -0.98 -11.95
N SER A 182 22.18 -1.24 -12.20
CA SER A 182 21.75 -2.02 -13.36
C SER A 182 21.91 -1.19 -14.64
N SER A 183 23.04 -1.39 -15.35
CA SER A 183 23.24 -0.85 -16.70
C SER A 183 22.08 -1.27 -17.61
N ALA A 184 21.64 -0.38 -18.50
CA ALA A 184 20.53 -0.62 -19.43
C ALA A 184 20.71 -1.93 -20.22
N GLU A 185 21.95 -2.28 -20.55
CA GLU A 185 22.34 -3.51 -21.27
C GLU A 185 22.02 -4.81 -20.51
N ARG A 186 22.17 -4.83 -19.17
CA ARG A 186 21.79 -6.00 -18.35
C ARG A 186 20.28 -6.16 -18.21
N ARG A 187 19.52 -5.07 -18.27
CA ARG A 187 18.05 -5.11 -18.23
C ARG A 187 17.46 -5.52 -19.58
N ALA A 188 18.08 -5.15 -20.70
CA ALA A 188 17.66 -5.57 -22.02
C ALA A 188 17.87 -7.09 -22.25
N SER A 189 18.92 -7.67 -21.68
CA SER A 189 19.25 -9.11 -21.81
C SER A 189 18.42 -10.03 -20.89
N THR A 190 17.79 -9.51 -19.85
CA THR A 190 16.94 -10.29 -18.91
C THR A 190 15.44 -10.03 -19.11
N ALA A 191 15.07 -9.19 -20.07
CA ALA A 191 13.67 -9.03 -20.43
C ALA A 191 13.16 -10.35 -21.03
N PRO A 192 12.05 -10.91 -20.52
CA PRO A 192 11.47 -12.11 -21.12
C PRO A 192 11.18 -11.84 -22.60
N SER A 193 11.56 -12.79 -23.46
CA SER A 193 11.22 -12.78 -24.89
C SER A 193 9.71 -12.50 -25.02
N ALA A 194 9.37 -11.58 -25.93
CA ALA A 194 8.01 -11.10 -26.13
C ALA A 194 7.03 -12.28 -26.20
N VAL A 195 6.02 -12.30 -25.34
CA VAL A 195 4.84 -13.15 -25.55
C VAL A 195 4.05 -12.47 -26.66
N PRO A 196 3.99 -13.02 -27.89
CA PRO A 196 3.53 -12.26 -29.06
C PRO A 196 2.07 -11.80 -28.96
N LEU A 197 1.25 -12.48 -28.15
CA LEU A 197 -0.17 -12.21 -27.99
C LEU A 197 -0.52 -12.16 -26.49
N PRO A 198 -1.27 -11.16 -26.01
CA PRO A 198 -1.73 -11.14 -24.62
C PRO A 198 -2.68 -12.32 -24.37
N ASN A 199 -2.47 -13.09 -23.28
CA ASN A 199 -3.33 -14.23 -22.93
C ASN A 199 -4.81 -13.80 -22.82
N ALA A 200 -5.68 -14.47 -23.57
CA ALA A 200 -7.13 -14.30 -23.52
C ALA A 200 -7.78 -15.07 -22.35
N GLU A 201 -7.08 -16.03 -21.75
CA GLU A 201 -7.57 -16.89 -20.65
C GLU A 201 -8.26 -16.16 -19.48
N PRO A 202 -7.74 -15.05 -18.91
CA PRO A 202 -8.40 -14.41 -17.76
C PRO A 202 -9.79 -13.82 -18.07
N ILE A 203 -10.18 -13.75 -19.35
CA ILE A 203 -11.52 -13.29 -19.80
C ILE A 203 -12.50 -14.47 -19.89
N ALA A 204 -12.01 -15.71 -20.05
CA ALA A 204 -12.85 -16.91 -20.17
C ALA A 204 -13.35 -17.44 -18.82
N ASP A 205 -12.68 -17.10 -17.70
CA ASP A 205 -12.98 -17.66 -16.37
C ASP A 205 -14.28 -17.13 -15.73
N SER A 206 -14.94 -16.12 -16.32
CA SER A 206 -16.22 -15.60 -15.81
C SER A 206 -17.22 -15.40 -16.97
N PRO A 207 -18.15 -16.35 -17.19
CA PRO A 207 -19.19 -16.18 -18.20
C PRO A 207 -20.06 -14.96 -17.88
N GLY A 208 -20.50 -14.25 -18.92
CA GLY A 208 -21.44 -13.15 -18.76
C GLY A 208 -22.85 -13.61 -18.40
N LEU A 209 -23.71 -12.68 -17.99
CA LEU A 209 -25.11 -12.95 -17.68
C LEU A 209 -26.00 -12.96 -18.93
N ARG A 210 -25.71 -12.07 -19.89
CA ARG A 210 -26.48 -11.92 -21.14
C ARG A 210 -25.68 -12.36 -22.36
N LEU A 211 -24.37 -12.08 -22.39
CA LEU A 211 -23.47 -12.50 -23.46
C LEU A 211 -22.37 -13.44 -22.93
N ALA A 212 -21.70 -14.17 -23.84
CA ALA A 212 -20.80 -15.26 -23.45
C ALA A 212 -19.61 -14.81 -22.58
N TYR A 213 -19.02 -13.64 -22.86
CA TYR A 213 -17.79 -13.19 -22.20
C TYR A 213 -18.00 -11.92 -21.39
N ARG A 214 -17.65 -11.96 -20.11
CA ARG A 214 -17.59 -10.78 -19.25
C ARG A 214 -16.21 -10.16 -19.29
N LEU A 215 -16.11 -8.89 -19.65
CA LEU A 215 -14.83 -8.21 -19.69
C LEU A 215 -14.36 -7.81 -18.27
N PRO A 216 -13.09 -8.07 -17.91
CA PRO A 216 -12.54 -7.63 -16.65
C PRO A 216 -12.43 -6.10 -16.63
N LEU A 217 -12.70 -5.49 -15.49
CA LEU A 217 -12.42 -4.07 -15.32
C LEU A 217 -10.91 -3.90 -15.07
N ASP A 218 -10.25 -2.98 -15.78
CA ASP A 218 -8.83 -2.69 -15.56
C ASP A 218 -8.62 -2.16 -14.12
N GLY A 219 -8.16 -3.04 -13.23
CA GLY A 219 -8.19 -2.88 -11.77
C GLY A 219 -7.15 -1.95 -11.17
N GLY A 220 -6.36 -1.25 -12.00
CA GLY A 220 -5.26 -0.39 -11.54
C GLY A 220 -5.68 0.75 -10.60
N GLU A 221 -6.95 1.19 -10.65
CA GLU A 221 -7.46 2.27 -9.80
C GLU A 221 -7.69 1.83 -8.35
N GLY A 222 -8.11 0.58 -8.12
CA GLY A 222 -8.46 0.07 -6.79
C GLY A 222 -7.25 -0.02 -5.85
N TRP A 223 -6.11 -0.49 -6.36
CA TRP A 223 -4.88 -0.59 -5.56
C TRP A 223 -4.34 0.78 -5.16
N ARG A 224 -4.52 1.79 -6.01
CA ARG A 224 -4.14 3.18 -5.71
C ARG A 224 -5.00 3.74 -4.58
N LEU A 225 -6.32 3.51 -4.64
CA LEU A 225 -7.24 3.98 -3.61
C LEU A 225 -6.96 3.28 -2.26
N SER A 226 -6.77 1.95 -2.28
CA SER A 226 -6.38 1.18 -1.09
C SER A 226 -5.07 1.68 -0.49
N GLY A 227 -4.03 1.87 -1.30
CA GLY A 227 -2.75 2.41 -0.84
C GLY A 227 -2.87 3.81 -0.23
N MET A 228 -3.67 4.68 -0.84
CA MET A 228 -3.95 6.03 -0.31
C MET A 228 -4.74 5.98 1.00
N ALA A 229 -5.71 5.06 1.12
CA ALA A 229 -6.49 4.86 2.33
C ALA A 229 -5.61 4.41 3.51
N THR A 230 -4.76 3.41 3.29
CA THR A 230 -3.82 2.91 4.30
C THR A 230 -2.85 4.00 4.75
N LEU A 231 -2.27 4.75 3.79
CA LEU A 231 -1.38 5.87 4.11
C LEU A 231 -2.11 6.96 4.89
N CYS A 232 -3.36 7.27 4.52
CA CYS A 232 -4.20 8.24 5.21
C CYS A 232 -4.45 7.84 6.67
N VAL A 233 -4.87 6.59 6.92
CA VAL A 233 -5.09 6.07 8.28
C VAL A 233 -3.81 6.13 9.10
N MET A 234 -2.69 5.63 8.54
CA MET A 234 -1.40 5.62 9.24
C MET A 234 -0.93 7.03 9.60
N TRP A 235 -1.03 7.99 8.66
CA TRP A 235 -0.65 9.38 8.90
C TRP A 235 -1.53 10.06 9.94
N ASN A 236 -2.85 9.83 9.90
CA ASN A 236 -3.78 10.39 10.87
C ASN A 236 -3.58 9.82 12.28
N LEU A 237 -3.29 8.52 12.41
CA LEU A 237 -2.94 7.91 13.70
C LEU A 237 -1.66 8.53 14.28
N LEU A 238 -0.63 8.70 13.45
CA LEU A 238 0.61 9.36 13.85
C LEU A 238 0.35 10.82 14.30
N ALA A 239 -0.37 11.60 13.49
CA ALA A 239 -0.71 12.98 13.83
C ALA A 239 -1.54 13.06 15.12
N GLY A 240 -2.52 12.17 15.30
CA GLY A 240 -3.33 12.08 16.51
C GLY A 240 -2.50 11.76 17.76
N LEU A 241 -1.52 10.86 17.65
CA LEU A 241 -0.62 10.54 18.76
C LEU A 241 0.24 11.75 19.15
N VAL A 242 0.78 12.50 18.19
CA VAL A 242 1.57 13.72 18.45
C VAL A 242 0.68 14.78 19.12
N VAL A 243 -0.55 14.98 18.64
CA VAL A 243 -1.50 15.91 19.26
C VAL A 243 -1.85 15.49 20.69
N PHE A 244 -2.10 14.20 20.93
CA PHE A 244 -2.39 13.68 22.25
C PHE A 244 -1.23 13.90 23.22
N GLN A 245 0.01 13.62 22.80
CA GLN A 245 1.19 13.90 23.61
C GLN A 245 1.35 15.40 23.86
N ALA A 246 1.19 16.23 22.83
CA ALA A 246 1.29 17.68 22.97
C ALA A 246 0.33 18.25 24.03
N ILE A 247 -0.92 17.77 24.05
CA ILE A 247 -1.93 18.17 25.05
C ILE A 247 -1.53 17.70 26.45
N GLY A 248 -0.93 16.51 26.57
CA GLY A 248 -0.48 15.97 27.87
C GLY A 248 0.73 16.70 28.47
N PHE A 249 1.58 17.32 27.64
CA PHE A 249 2.80 18.01 28.08
C PHE A 249 2.63 19.53 28.30
N ASP A 250 1.44 20.09 28.09
CA ASP A 250 1.19 21.54 28.01
C ASP A 250 1.12 22.27 29.37
N SER A 251 1.71 21.72 30.43
CA SER A 251 1.78 22.37 31.75
C SER A 251 2.89 23.42 31.90
N LEU A 252 3.66 23.72 30.85
CA LEU A 252 4.80 24.66 30.89
C LEU A 252 4.55 25.92 30.02
N PRO A 253 4.41 27.12 30.63
CA PRO A 253 4.19 28.36 29.89
C PRO A 253 5.40 28.69 28.99
N GLY A 254 5.17 28.79 27.67
CA GLY A 254 6.18 29.14 26.66
C GLY A 254 6.32 28.17 25.48
N ARG A 255 5.76 26.95 25.58
CA ARG A 255 5.89 25.92 24.54
C ARG A 255 4.82 25.95 23.43
N LEU A 256 3.75 26.72 23.62
CA LEU A 256 2.60 26.77 22.73
C LEU A 256 2.99 27.12 21.27
N GLY A 257 3.97 28.01 21.07
CA GLY A 257 4.48 28.34 19.74
C GLY A 257 5.19 27.18 19.04
N LEU A 258 6.02 26.42 19.76
CA LEU A 258 6.72 25.24 19.22
C LEU A 258 5.74 24.10 18.96
N THR A 259 4.79 23.88 19.87
CA THR A 259 3.72 22.90 19.70
C THR A 259 2.91 23.20 18.44
N LEU A 260 2.48 24.45 18.23
CA LEU A 260 1.77 24.85 17.01
C LEU A 260 2.63 24.68 15.75
N LEU A 261 3.92 25.01 15.80
CA LEU A 261 4.85 24.85 14.66
C LEU A 261 4.93 23.39 14.18
N VAL A 262 4.89 22.42 15.11
CA VAL A 262 4.97 20.98 14.79
C VAL A 262 3.60 20.41 14.43
N VAL A 263 2.56 20.74 15.20
CA VAL A 263 1.22 20.15 15.05
C VAL A 263 0.49 20.68 13.81
N ALA A 264 0.63 21.97 13.49
CA ALA A 264 -0.08 22.58 12.36
C ALA A 264 0.19 21.89 11.00
N PRO A 265 1.45 21.63 10.58
CA PRO A 265 1.71 20.96 9.30
C PRO A 265 1.24 19.50 9.27
N LEU A 266 1.34 18.79 10.40
CA LEU A 266 0.81 17.42 10.55
C LEU A 266 -0.71 17.40 10.37
N ALA A 267 -1.42 18.32 11.01
CA ALA A 267 -2.87 18.46 10.90
C ALA A 267 -3.29 18.89 9.47
N ALA A 268 -2.61 19.86 8.87
CA ALA A 268 -2.89 20.30 7.51
C ALA A 268 -2.72 19.17 6.49
N THR A 269 -1.65 18.37 6.61
CA THR A 269 -1.41 17.20 5.76
C THR A 269 -2.50 16.14 5.96
N SER A 270 -2.91 15.91 7.21
CA SER A 270 -3.98 14.98 7.56
C SER A 270 -5.31 15.35 6.89
N VAL A 271 -5.73 16.61 7.02
CA VAL A 271 -6.95 17.14 6.38
C VAL A 271 -6.87 17.05 4.86
N TRP A 272 -5.72 17.37 4.27
CA TRP A 272 -5.52 17.26 2.83
C TRP A 272 -5.64 15.82 2.33
N MET A 273 -5.03 14.85 3.03
CA MET A 273 -5.11 13.43 2.69
C MET A 273 -6.53 12.89 2.78
N ILE A 274 -7.27 13.23 3.84
CA ILE A 274 -8.69 12.84 3.99
C ILE A 274 -9.50 13.39 2.82
N ARG A 275 -9.35 14.68 2.50
CA ARG A 275 -10.07 15.31 1.39
C ARG A 275 -9.71 14.68 0.03
N SER A 276 -8.44 14.34 -0.19
CA SER A 276 -8.01 13.68 -1.42
C SER A 276 -8.57 12.26 -1.52
N LEU A 277 -8.54 11.50 -0.42
CA LEU A 277 -9.10 10.15 -0.37
C LEU A 277 -10.61 10.18 -0.60
N TRP A 278 -11.33 11.11 0.02
CA TRP A 278 -12.77 11.27 -0.19
C TRP A 278 -13.11 11.61 -1.64
N ARG A 279 -12.35 12.51 -2.27
CA ARG A 279 -12.53 12.86 -3.68
C ARG A 279 -12.28 11.66 -4.61
N ASP A 280 -11.22 10.90 -4.37
CA ASP A 280 -10.89 9.73 -5.19
C ASP A 280 -11.88 8.56 -4.91
N ALA A 281 -12.32 8.37 -3.67
CA ALA A 281 -13.32 7.37 -3.30
C ALA A 281 -14.68 7.68 -3.93
N THR A 282 -15.09 8.95 -3.95
CA THR A 282 -16.35 9.37 -4.58
C THR A 282 -16.30 9.27 -6.10
N SER A 283 -15.13 9.43 -6.74
CA SER A 283 -15.00 9.18 -8.19
C SER A 283 -14.99 7.69 -8.56
N VAL A 284 -14.53 6.82 -7.65
CA VAL A 284 -14.52 5.36 -7.88
C VAL A 284 -15.88 4.74 -7.53
N GLY A 285 -16.51 5.13 -6.42
CA GLY A 285 -17.71 4.50 -5.88
C GLY A 285 -19.04 5.18 -6.18
N GLY A 286 -19.03 6.43 -6.68
CA GLY A 286 -20.24 7.28 -6.69
C GLY A 286 -21.40 6.80 -7.56
N PHE A 287 -21.17 5.94 -8.56
CA PHE A 287 -22.20 5.57 -9.54
C PHE A 287 -22.43 4.07 -9.73
N GLY A 288 -22.03 3.24 -8.78
CA GLY A 288 -22.22 1.79 -8.85
C GLY A 288 -21.26 1.08 -9.82
N ALA A 289 -21.42 -0.24 -9.95
CA ALA A 289 -20.53 -1.05 -10.78
C ALA A 289 -20.91 -0.97 -12.26
N THR A 290 -19.92 -0.69 -13.11
CA THR A 290 -20.02 -0.81 -14.56
C THR A 290 -19.51 -2.18 -14.97
N ARG A 291 -20.29 -2.90 -15.78
CA ARG A 291 -19.92 -4.20 -16.36
C ARG A 291 -20.08 -4.12 -17.86
N ALA A 292 -19.18 -4.76 -18.60
CA ALA A 292 -19.31 -4.93 -20.04
C ALA A 292 -19.25 -6.42 -20.39
N GLU A 293 -20.13 -6.84 -21.29
CA GLU A 293 -20.15 -8.20 -21.83
C GLU A 293 -20.14 -8.14 -23.36
N ILE A 294 -19.53 -9.15 -24.00
CA ILE A 294 -19.44 -9.28 -25.46
C ILE A 294 -19.73 -10.70 -25.91
N ALA A 295 -20.25 -10.86 -27.13
CA ALA A 295 -20.68 -12.15 -27.65
C ALA A 295 -19.51 -13.09 -28.00
N THR A 296 -18.37 -12.55 -28.41
CA THR A 296 -17.20 -13.33 -28.86
C THR A 296 -15.90 -12.71 -28.38
N HIS A 297 -14.97 -13.54 -27.93
CA HIS A 297 -13.61 -13.16 -27.57
C HIS A 297 -12.69 -14.37 -27.81
N PRO A 298 -11.45 -14.18 -28.33
CA PRO A 298 -10.85 -12.95 -28.82
C PRO A 298 -11.54 -12.41 -30.10
N LEU A 299 -11.32 -11.14 -30.40
CA LEU A 299 -11.87 -10.48 -31.60
C LEU A 299 -10.89 -10.62 -32.79
N GLN A 300 -11.40 -10.55 -34.02
CA GLN A 300 -10.59 -10.55 -35.25
C GLN A 300 -10.79 -9.24 -36.06
N PRO A 301 -9.78 -8.81 -36.84
CA PRO A 301 -9.93 -7.68 -37.77
C PRO A 301 -11.09 -7.89 -38.75
N GLY A 302 -11.90 -6.85 -38.96
CA GLY A 302 -13.08 -6.89 -39.84
C GLY A 302 -14.32 -7.52 -39.21
N GLN A 303 -14.22 -8.09 -38.01
CA GLN A 303 -15.35 -8.71 -37.32
C GLN A 303 -16.23 -7.64 -36.65
N SER A 304 -17.55 -7.81 -36.77
CA SER A 304 -18.54 -7.09 -35.99
C SER A 304 -19.13 -8.00 -34.91
N VAL A 305 -19.14 -7.54 -33.65
CA VAL A 305 -19.58 -8.33 -32.49
C VAL A 305 -20.52 -7.49 -31.63
N GLN A 306 -21.60 -8.11 -31.14
CA GLN A 306 -22.51 -7.45 -30.21
C GLN A 306 -21.94 -7.38 -28.79
N GLY A 307 -22.22 -6.29 -28.10
CA GLY A 307 -21.85 -6.07 -26.71
C GLY A 307 -22.97 -5.38 -25.94
N VAL A 308 -22.92 -5.50 -24.62
CA VAL A 308 -23.83 -4.81 -23.70
C VAL A 308 -23.05 -4.25 -22.51
N VAL A 309 -23.33 -3.00 -22.14
CA VAL A 309 -22.83 -2.39 -20.90
C VAL A 309 -23.97 -2.32 -19.90
N PHE A 310 -23.72 -2.83 -18.71
CA PHE A 310 -24.58 -2.68 -17.54
C PHE A 310 -24.01 -1.61 -16.62
N GLN A 311 -24.81 -0.59 -16.33
CA GLN A 311 -24.51 0.38 -15.30
C GLN A 311 -25.49 0.22 -14.14
N SER A 312 -25.03 -0.41 -13.07
CA SER A 312 -25.76 -0.44 -11.79
C SER A 312 -25.52 0.86 -11.03
N GLY A 313 -26.44 1.25 -10.14
CA GLY A 313 -26.28 2.43 -9.28
C GLY A 313 -27.61 3.15 -9.07
N SER A 314 -27.53 4.40 -8.60
CA SER A 314 -28.70 5.26 -8.49
C SER A 314 -28.30 6.68 -8.82
N GLY A 315 -29.01 7.32 -9.74
CA GLY A 315 -28.83 8.74 -10.01
C GLY A 315 -28.89 9.11 -11.48
N ARG A 316 -28.70 10.41 -11.74
CA ARG A 316 -28.78 10.98 -13.08
C ARG A 316 -27.39 11.11 -13.70
N ILE A 317 -27.23 10.53 -14.88
CA ILE A 317 -26.02 10.62 -15.69
C ILE A 317 -26.24 11.69 -16.75
N ARG A 318 -25.39 12.72 -16.76
CA ARG A 318 -25.45 13.81 -17.75
C ARG A 318 -25.07 13.30 -19.15
N LEU A 319 -24.01 12.50 -19.22
CA LEU A 319 -23.49 11.92 -20.46
C LEU A 319 -22.87 10.55 -20.15
N LEU A 320 -23.24 9.54 -20.94
CA LEU A 320 -22.59 8.24 -20.98
C LEU A 320 -22.06 8.04 -22.39
N THR A 321 -20.76 7.75 -22.51
CA THR A 321 -20.13 7.46 -23.80
C THR A 321 -19.42 6.12 -23.72
N ILE A 322 -19.69 5.25 -24.69
CA ILE A 322 -18.97 3.99 -24.88
C ILE A 322 -18.10 4.16 -26.13
N SER A 323 -16.81 3.91 -26.01
CA SER A 323 -15.87 4.02 -27.13
C SER A 323 -14.97 2.80 -27.24
N LEU A 324 -14.74 2.34 -28.47
CA LEU A 324 -13.64 1.43 -28.77
C LEU A 324 -12.36 2.27 -28.91
N VAL A 325 -11.30 1.87 -28.21
CA VAL A 325 -10.02 2.60 -28.20
C VAL A 325 -8.88 1.62 -28.45
N CYS A 326 -8.04 1.94 -29.43
CA CYS A 326 -6.75 1.30 -29.65
C CYS A 326 -5.64 2.27 -29.22
N GLU A 327 -4.83 1.86 -28.26
CA GLU A 327 -3.65 2.61 -27.82
C GLU A 327 -2.38 1.82 -28.19
N GLU A 328 -1.41 2.51 -28.79
CA GLU A 328 -0.03 2.02 -28.89
C GLU A 328 0.80 2.61 -27.74
N VAL A 329 1.50 1.75 -27.02
CA VAL A 329 2.29 2.08 -25.85
C VAL A 329 3.74 1.70 -26.13
N ALA A 330 4.52 2.68 -26.57
CA ALA A 330 5.94 2.50 -26.80
C ALA A 330 6.74 2.92 -25.55
N THR A 331 7.55 2.01 -25.03
CA THR A 331 8.56 2.29 -24.00
C THR A 331 9.93 2.37 -24.64
N TYR A 332 10.44 3.58 -24.85
CA TYR A 332 11.75 3.83 -25.45
C TYR A 332 12.71 4.46 -24.44
N GLU A 333 14.01 4.28 -24.68
CA GLU A 333 15.05 4.92 -23.88
C GLU A 333 15.42 6.27 -24.50
N GLN A 334 15.48 7.31 -23.68
CA GLN A 334 16.01 8.61 -24.06
C GLN A 334 17.20 8.92 -23.16
N GLY A 335 18.40 8.52 -23.61
CA GLY A 335 19.59 8.51 -22.77
C GLY A 335 19.50 7.39 -21.74
N THR A 336 19.59 7.71 -20.45
CA THR A 336 19.46 6.74 -19.34
C THR A 336 18.03 6.64 -18.77
N ASP A 337 17.06 7.34 -19.37
CA ASP A 337 15.67 7.36 -18.92
C ASP A 337 14.78 6.49 -19.82
N SER A 338 14.13 5.50 -19.24
CA SER A 338 13.01 4.81 -19.90
C SER A 338 11.78 5.70 -19.89
N ARG A 339 11.23 6.00 -21.06
CA ARG A 339 10.02 6.80 -21.26
C ARG A 339 8.93 5.94 -21.88
N VAL A 340 7.71 6.11 -21.39
CA VAL A 340 6.52 5.48 -21.96
C VAL A 340 5.74 6.58 -22.68
N ALA A 341 5.57 6.44 -23.99
CA ALA A 341 4.60 7.20 -24.77
C ALA A 341 3.39 6.33 -25.04
N THR A 342 2.21 6.91 -24.90
CA THR A 342 0.95 6.28 -25.28
C THR A 342 0.31 7.16 -26.34
N VAL A 343 0.03 6.58 -27.49
CA VAL A 343 -0.66 7.23 -28.60
C VAL A 343 -1.96 6.49 -28.84
N GLU A 344 -3.06 7.23 -28.90
CA GLU A 344 -4.34 6.71 -29.34
C GLU A 344 -4.30 6.61 -30.87
N VAL A 345 -4.34 5.38 -31.37
CA VAL A 345 -4.28 5.08 -32.80
C VAL A 345 -5.70 5.10 -33.39
N VAL A 346 -6.66 4.56 -32.64
CA VAL A 346 -8.07 4.50 -33.04
C VAL A 346 -8.93 4.89 -31.84
N ARG A 347 -9.93 5.74 -32.07
CA ARG A 347 -11.06 5.93 -31.16
C ARG A 347 -12.34 6.02 -31.97
N GLU A 348 -13.25 5.12 -31.67
CA GLU A 348 -14.57 5.08 -32.27
C GLU A 348 -15.61 5.18 -31.17
N THR A 349 -16.58 6.08 -31.32
CA THR A 349 -17.69 6.20 -30.36
C THR A 349 -18.81 5.27 -30.78
N LEU A 350 -19.08 4.25 -29.98
CA LEU A 350 -20.11 3.25 -30.27
C LEU A 350 -21.49 3.72 -29.77
N VAL A 351 -21.52 4.33 -28.59
CA VAL A 351 -22.74 4.84 -27.96
C VAL A 351 -22.46 6.18 -27.31
N ARG A 352 -23.42 7.10 -27.41
CA ARG A 352 -23.37 8.39 -26.74
C ARG A 352 -24.76 8.84 -26.31
N GLU A 353 -25.07 8.61 -25.03
CA GLU A 353 -26.37 8.89 -24.44
C GLU A 353 -26.32 10.04 -23.44
N ARG A 354 -27.40 10.83 -23.37
CA ARG A 354 -27.48 12.00 -22.49
C ARG A 354 -28.69 11.95 -21.58
N GLY A 355 -28.53 12.50 -20.38
CA GLY A 355 -29.65 12.69 -19.45
C GLY A 355 -30.27 11.40 -18.92
N LEU A 356 -29.52 10.30 -18.91
CA LEU A 356 -29.95 8.99 -18.44
C LEU A 356 -30.28 9.01 -16.94
N LEU A 357 -31.31 8.26 -16.56
CA LEU A 357 -31.67 8.01 -15.17
C LEU A 357 -31.39 6.53 -14.87
N VAL A 358 -30.57 6.27 -13.84
CA VAL A 358 -30.34 4.92 -13.33
C VAL A 358 -31.18 4.78 -12.06
N GLU A 359 -32.18 3.91 -12.11
CA GLU A 359 -33.07 3.65 -10.98
C GLU A 359 -32.41 2.72 -9.95
N PRO A 360 -32.61 2.96 -8.64
CA PRO A 360 -32.08 2.06 -7.61
C PRO A 360 -32.58 0.62 -7.82
N GLY A 361 -31.66 -0.34 -7.89
CA GLY A 361 -31.99 -1.77 -8.02
C GLY A 361 -32.17 -2.26 -9.45
N GLN A 362 -32.26 -1.38 -10.45
CA GLN A 362 -32.29 -1.75 -11.86
C GLN A 362 -31.05 -1.23 -12.58
N ALA A 363 -30.26 -2.15 -13.15
CA ALA A 363 -29.12 -1.77 -13.95
C ALA A 363 -29.60 -1.15 -15.28
N LEU A 364 -29.02 -0.02 -15.66
CA LEU A 364 -29.18 0.52 -17.01
C LEU A 364 -28.42 -0.39 -17.98
N GLU A 365 -29.11 -0.87 -19.01
CA GLU A 365 -28.54 -1.70 -20.07
C GLU A 365 -28.41 -0.87 -21.35
N LEU A 366 -27.24 -0.93 -21.97
CA LEU A 366 -26.97 -0.28 -23.25
C LEU A 366 -26.32 -1.28 -24.20
N ASP A 367 -27.05 -1.61 -25.25
CA ASP A 367 -26.57 -2.46 -26.34
C ASP A 367 -25.70 -1.67 -27.31
N PHE A 368 -24.67 -2.31 -27.84
CA PHE A 368 -23.77 -1.72 -28.83
C PHE A 368 -23.19 -2.79 -29.75
N THR A 369 -22.65 -2.37 -30.89
CA THR A 369 -21.91 -3.24 -31.81
C THR A 369 -20.48 -2.72 -31.93
N ILE A 370 -19.51 -3.60 -31.70
CA ILE A 370 -18.09 -3.33 -31.93
C ILE A 370 -17.78 -3.78 -33.35
N THR A 371 -17.15 -2.94 -34.16
CA THR A 371 -16.55 -3.37 -35.43
C THR A 371 -15.06 -3.12 -35.37
N ILE A 372 -14.25 -4.18 -35.45
CA ILE A 372 -12.79 -4.00 -35.53
C ILE A 372 -12.44 -3.63 -36.98
N PRO A 373 -11.74 -2.51 -37.23
CA PRO A 373 -11.32 -2.17 -38.59
C PRO A 373 -10.51 -3.31 -39.22
N ALA A 374 -10.77 -3.64 -40.48
CA ALA A 374 -10.06 -4.72 -41.19
C ALA A 374 -8.55 -4.48 -41.29
N THR A 375 -8.13 -3.22 -41.37
CA THR A 375 -6.73 -2.77 -41.36
C THR A 375 -6.25 -2.36 -39.96
N GLY A 376 -7.03 -2.66 -38.92
CA GLY A 376 -6.71 -2.32 -37.54
C GLY A 376 -5.50 -3.10 -37.03
N PRO A 377 -4.69 -2.51 -36.14
CA PRO A 377 -3.53 -3.19 -35.58
C PRO A 377 -3.95 -4.35 -34.65
N LEU A 378 -3.15 -5.41 -34.62
CA LEU A 378 -3.35 -6.56 -33.75
C LEU A 378 -2.94 -6.24 -32.30
N SER A 379 -3.57 -6.89 -31.33
CA SER A 379 -3.11 -6.85 -29.95
C SER A 379 -1.79 -7.61 -29.81
N PHE A 380 -0.77 -6.96 -29.28
CA PHE A 380 0.49 -7.63 -28.93
C PHE A 380 1.14 -6.93 -27.74
N ARG A 381 2.03 -7.65 -27.06
CA ARG A 381 2.80 -7.12 -25.94
C ARG A 381 4.26 -7.54 -26.04
N SER A 382 5.15 -6.56 -26.11
CA SER A 382 6.59 -6.75 -26.06
C SER A 382 7.19 -5.89 -24.93
N PRO A 383 8.47 -6.09 -24.55
CA PRO A 383 9.09 -5.28 -23.49
C PRO A 383 9.06 -3.76 -23.75
N HIS A 384 9.09 -3.35 -25.02
CA HIS A 384 9.22 -1.94 -25.43
C HIS A 384 8.07 -1.41 -26.28
N ASN A 385 7.14 -2.26 -26.70
CA ASN A 385 5.95 -1.82 -27.42
C ASN A 385 4.76 -2.71 -27.10
N GLU A 386 3.58 -2.12 -27.02
CA GLU A 386 2.34 -2.82 -26.72
C GLU A 386 1.21 -2.14 -27.49
N VAL A 387 0.45 -2.91 -28.26
CA VAL A 387 -0.82 -2.45 -28.82
C VAL A 387 -1.94 -3.07 -28.03
N ARG A 388 -2.76 -2.21 -27.42
CA ARG A 388 -3.89 -2.61 -26.58
C ARG A 388 -5.19 -2.06 -27.12
N TRP A 389 -6.18 -2.94 -27.18
CA TRP A 389 -7.55 -2.57 -27.44
C TRP A 389 -8.31 -2.53 -26.13
N SER A 390 -9.23 -1.57 -25.99
CA SER A 390 -10.09 -1.50 -24.83
C SER A 390 -11.43 -0.86 -25.19
N LEU A 391 -12.47 -1.30 -24.48
CA LEU A 391 -13.74 -0.60 -24.42
C LEU A 391 -13.67 0.41 -23.27
N GLU A 392 -13.76 1.70 -23.60
CA GLU A 392 -13.75 2.79 -22.63
C GLU A 392 -15.18 3.29 -22.41
N THR A 393 -15.70 3.14 -21.19
CA THR A 393 -16.98 3.70 -20.77
C THR A 393 -16.71 4.95 -19.93
N ARG A 394 -17.13 6.11 -20.43
CA ARG A 394 -17.08 7.40 -19.71
C ARG A 394 -18.45 7.74 -19.17
N LEU A 395 -18.51 7.95 -17.87
CA LEU A 395 -19.71 8.30 -17.12
C LEU A 395 -19.49 9.71 -16.56
N ALA A 396 -20.32 10.66 -16.99
CA ALA A 396 -20.33 12.02 -16.46
C ALA A 396 -21.61 12.22 -15.65
N PRO A 397 -21.59 12.05 -14.33
CA PRO A 397 -22.78 12.19 -13.52
C PRO A 397 -23.09 13.65 -13.19
N VAL A 398 -24.33 13.96 -12.78
CA VAL A 398 -24.73 15.34 -12.49
C VAL A 398 -24.09 15.90 -11.21
N ARG A 399 -23.93 15.07 -10.18
CA ARG A 399 -23.49 15.50 -8.82
C ARG A 399 -22.09 15.02 -8.42
N SER A 400 -21.38 14.32 -9.30
CA SER A 400 -20.12 13.65 -8.98
C SER A 400 -19.09 13.84 -10.07
N ALA A 401 -17.82 13.54 -9.75
CA ALA A 401 -16.74 13.60 -10.71
C ALA A 401 -16.97 12.59 -11.86
N GLU A 402 -16.46 12.94 -13.04
CA GLU A 402 -16.49 12.05 -14.20
C GLU A 402 -15.65 10.80 -13.91
N ALA A 403 -16.19 9.63 -14.26
CA ALA A 403 -15.56 8.35 -14.08
C ALA A 403 -15.30 7.70 -15.44
N THR A 404 -14.11 7.12 -15.60
CA THR A 404 -13.75 6.34 -16.78
C THR A 404 -13.52 4.90 -16.36
N ARG A 405 -14.09 3.96 -17.10
CA ARG A 405 -13.92 2.52 -16.91
C ARG A 405 -13.36 1.94 -18.20
N ARG A 406 -12.29 1.16 -18.08
CA ARG A 406 -11.62 0.53 -19.22
C ARG A 406 -11.75 -0.98 -19.09
N PHE A 407 -12.19 -1.62 -20.16
CA PHE A 407 -12.33 -3.05 -20.27
C PHE A 407 -11.39 -3.52 -21.39
N PRO A 408 -10.31 -4.26 -21.09
CA PRO A 408 -9.34 -4.66 -22.09
C PRO A 408 -9.95 -5.67 -23.07
N LEU A 409 -9.55 -5.56 -24.33
CA LEU A 409 -9.94 -6.43 -25.43
C LEU A 409 -8.68 -7.03 -26.07
N CYS A 410 -8.81 -8.23 -26.63
CA CYS A 410 -7.75 -8.88 -27.40
C CYS A 410 -8.21 -9.00 -28.85
N VAL A 411 -7.43 -8.43 -29.77
CA VAL A 411 -7.62 -8.57 -31.22
C VAL A 411 -6.52 -9.47 -31.75
N TYR A 412 -6.89 -10.67 -32.20
CA TYR A 412 -5.97 -11.69 -32.70
C TYR A 412 -5.97 -11.72 -34.24
N PRO A 413 -4.89 -12.21 -34.87
CA PRO A 413 -4.90 -12.44 -36.30
C PRO A 413 -6.05 -13.38 -36.68
N PRO A 414 -6.62 -13.24 -37.89
CA PRO A 414 -7.57 -14.23 -38.39
C PRO A 414 -6.91 -15.60 -38.39
N GLU A 415 -7.64 -16.64 -38.01
CA GLU A 415 -7.13 -18.00 -38.13
C GLU A 415 -6.74 -18.26 -39.59
N PRO A 416 -5.55 -18.85 -39.84
CA PRO A 416 -5.18 -19.22 -41.20
C PRO A 416 -6.23 -20.21 -41.70
N THR A 417 -7.05 -19.79 -42.66
CA THR A 417 -7.91 -20.68 -43.43
C THR A 417 -7.03 -21.80 -43.94
N LEU A 418 -7.14 -23.00 -43.36
CA LEU A 418 -6.55 -24.20 -43.91
C LEU A 418 -7.06 -24.29 -45.35
N ALA A 419 -6.18 -24.01 -46.31
CA ALA A 419 -6.50 -24.19 -47.71
C ALA A 419 -7.04 -25.63 -47.87
N PRO A 420 -8.15 -25.84 -48.58
CA PRO A 420 -8.61 -27.19 -48.84
C PRO A 420 -7.45 -27.96 -49.46
N SER A 421 -6.98 -28.99 -48.75
CA SER A 421 -5.97 -29.93 -49.23
C SER A 421 -6.34 -30.36 -50.64
N ALA A 422 -5.41 -30.20 -51.57
CA ALA A 422 -5.57 -30.42 -53.00
C ALA A 422 -5.74 -31.91 -53.40
N ASP A 423 -6.20 -32.78 -52.48
CA ASP A 423 -6.26 -34.24 -52.66
C ASP A 423 -7.65 -34.74 -53.08
N SER A 424 -8.54 -33.87 -53.56
CA SER A 424 -9.85 -34.27 -54.12
C SER A 424 -9.99 -34.01 -55.63
N VAL A 425 -8.88 -34.08 -56.38
CA VAL A 425 -8.93 -34.19 -57.85
C VAL A 425 -9.10 -35.67 -58.25
N SER A 426 -10.37 -36.07 -58.38
CA SER A 426 -10.91 -37.02 -59.36
C SER A 426 -9.96 -38.07 -59.98
N LEU A 427 -10.02 -39.31 -59.50
CA LEU A 427 -9.75 -40.51 -60.30
C LEU A 427 -11.07 -40.96 -60.94
N SER A 428 -11.42 -40.35 -62.06
CA SER A 428 -12.35 -40.92 -63.03
C SER A 428 -11.58 -41.98 -63.83
N SER A 429 -11.65 -43.24 -63.40
CA SER A 429 -11.09 -44.37 -64.14
C SER A 429 -11.92 -44.66 -65.38
N SER A 430 -11.38 -44.29 -66.53
CA SER A 430 -11.83 -44.69 -67.86
C SER A 430 -11.86 -46.22 -67.99
N GLY A 431 -13.03 -46.75 -68.38
CA GLY A 431 -13.18 -48.12 -68.85
C GLY A 431 -12.46 -48.30 -70.19
N LEU A 432 -11.42 -49.14 -70.19
CA LEU A 432 -10.81 -49.70 -71.39
C LEU A 432 -11.11 -51.20 -71.39
N SER A 433 -12.15 -51.55 -72.14
CA SER A 433 -12.54 -52.91 -72.48
C SER A 433 -11.57 -53.45 -73.53
N LEU A 434 -10.82 -54.50 -73.19
CA LEU A 434 -10.04 -55.30 -74.14
C LEU A 434 -10.90 -56.49 -74.58
N GLU A 435 -11.38 -56.45 -75.82
CA GLU A 435 -11.88 -57.61 -76.56
C GLU A 435 -10.71 -58.59 -76.81
N ALA A 436 -10.87 -59.83 -76.34
CA ALA A 436 -10.11 -60.97 -76.82
C ALA A 436 -11.10 -62.02 -77.32
N VAL A 437 -11.30 -62.03 -78.63
CA VAL A 437 -12.00 -63.07 -79.38
C VAL A 437 -11.07 -64.27 -79.51
N SER A 438 -11.51 -65.44 -79.03
CA SER A 438 -10.99 -66.73 -79.50
C SER A 438 -12.14 -67.70 -79.72
N ARG A 439 -12.21 -68.17 -80.98
CA ARG A 439 -13.05 -69.19 -81.61
C ARG A 439 -14.39 -68.76 -82.18
#